data_AF-A0A7R8VNQ1-F1
#
_entry.id   AF-A0A7R8VNQ1-F1
#
_cell.length_a   1.000
_cell.length_b   1.000
_cell.length_c   1.000
_cell.angle_alpha   90.00
_cell.angle_beta   90.00
_cell.angle_gamma   90.00
#
_symmetry.space_group_name_H-M   'P 1'
#
loop_
_entity.id
_entity.type
_entity.pdbx_description
1 polymer ?
#
loop_
_entity_poly.entity_id
_entity_poly.type
_entity_poly.pdbx_seq_one_letter_code
_entity_poly.pdbx_strand_id
1 'polypeptide(L)'
;VSQILERHLVVADRAYTMLDLKRIANGNGSIALPTVRDHLKLRIKESDKSYYVEWQGEWIHVFRPDVECTNGIIHVIDSVFLKAGDVRVSGGGVAVPLLAPQLAMLLMAKWLLL
;
A
#
# COMPACT_ATOMS: atom_id res chain seq x y z
N VAL A 1 5.19 4.68 -5.47
CA VAL A 1 4.39 5.45 -4.48
C VAL A 1 3.00 5.80 -5.00
N SER A 2 2.80 6.30 -6.25
CA SER A 2 1.44 6.67 -6.70
C SER A 2 0.44 5.51 -6.68
N GLN A 3 0.89 4.29 -6.97
CA GLN A 3 0.08 3.08 -6.89
C GLN A 3 -0.57 2.83 -5.52
N ILE A 4 0.04 3.30 -4.43
CA ILE A 4 -0.52 3.18 -3.07
C ILE A 4 -1.63 4.19 -2.91
N LEU A 5 -1.40 5.45 -3.29
CA LEU A 5 -2.38 6.53 -3.16
C LEU A 5 -3.60 6.32 -4.07
N GLU A 6 -3.39 5.84 -5.30
CA GLU A 6 -4.46 5.50 -6.26
C GLU A 6 -5.44 4.46 -5.71
N ARG A 7 -5.00 3.59 -4.80
CA ARG A 7 -5.84 2.60 -4.12
C ARG A 7 -6.73 3.20 -3.04
N HIS A 8 -6.32 4.33 -2.47
CA HIS A 8 -7.09 5.07 -1.47
C HIS A 8 -8.06 6.05 -2.11
N LEU A 9 -7.89 6.34 -3.41
CA LEU A 9 -8.76 7.25 -4.16
C LEU A 9 -9.88 6.47 -4.85
N VAL A 10 -11.07 6.56 -4.26
CA VAL A 10 -12.31 6.08 -4.85
C VAL A 10 -12.81 7.11 -5.85
N VAL A 11 -13.12 6.68 -7.08
CA VAL A 11 -13.62 7.55 -8.15
C VAL A 11 -15.05 7.13 -8.48
N ALA A 12 -16.00 8.02 -8.18
CA ALA A 12 -17.43 7.78 -8.42
C ALA A 12 -18.15 9.11 -8.67
N ASP A 13 -19.36 9.02 -9.23
CA ASP A 13 -20.21 10.19 -9.50
C ASP A 13 -20.79 10.84 -8.24
N ARG A 14 -20.63 10.17 -7.08
CA ARG A 14 -21.09 10.64 -5.76
C ARG A 14 -20.01 10.43 -4.71
N ALA A 15 -19.99 11.30 -3.72
CA ALA A 15 -19.24 11.07 -2.50
C ALA A 15 -19.95 10.03 -1.61
N TYR A 16 -19.17 9.28 -0.82
CA TYR A 16 -19.70 8.28 0.10
C TYR A 16 -19.39 8.69 1.54
N THR A 17 -20.43 8.85 2.35
CA THR A 17 -20.27 8.95 3.81
C THR A 17 -20.00 7.57 4.42
N MET A 18 -19.46 7.51 5.63
CA MET A 18 -19.29 6.23 6.34
C MET A 18 -20.63 5.53 6.57
N LEU A 19 -21.71 6.30 6.75
CA LEU A 19 -23.07 5.79 6.86
C LEU A 19 -23.54 5.15 5.55
N ASP A 20 -23.28 5.78 4.40
CA ASP A 20 -23.60 5.21 3.09
C ASP A 20 -22.84 3.91 2.86
N LEU A 21 -21.54 3.91 3.14
CA LEU A 21 -20.69 2.73 3.00
C LEU A 21 -21.23 1.58 3.86
N LYS A 22 -21.57 1.85 5.12
CA LYS A 22 -22.18 0.86 6.04
C LYS A 22 -23.49 0.31 5.49
N ARG A 23 -24.39 1.18 5.01
CA ARG A 23 -25.70 0.78 4.46
C ARG A 23 -25.54 -0.16 3.27
N ILE A 24 -24.63 0.17 2.35
CA ILE A 24 -24.35 -0.65 1.16
C ILE A 24 -23.72 -1.98 1.57
N ALA A 25 -22.75 -1.97 2.50
CA ALA A 25 -22.07 -3.18 2.97
C ALA A 25 -22.97 -4.12 3.78
N ASN A 26 -24.03 -3.62 4.42
CA ASN A 26 -24.90 -4.44 5.28
C ASN A 26 -25.70 -5.50 4.48
N GLY A 27 -25.92 -5.29 3.19
CA GLY A 27 -26.65 -6.26 2.36
C GLY A 27 -25.82 -7.49 1.97
N ASN A 28 -24.54 -7.30 1.69
CA ASN A 28 -23.64 -8.30 1.11
C ASN A 28 -22.40 -8.61 1.99
N GLY A 29 -22.32 -7.99 3.18
CA GLY A 29 -21.22 -8.11 4.14
C GLY A 29 -19.93 -7.38 3.75
N SER A 30 -19.80 -6.95 2.49
CA SER A 30 -18.61 -6.27 1.94
C SER A 30 -18.97 -5.42 0.72
N ILE A 31 -18.41 -4.21 0.63
CA ILE A 31 -18.56 -3.31 -0.52
C ILE A 31 -17.33 -3.37 -1.42
N ALA A 32 -17.52 -3.26 -2.74
CA ALA A 32 -16.43 -3.07 -3.70
C ALA A 32 -16.55 -1.68 -4.32
N LEU A 33 -15.57 -0.82 -4.07
CA LEU A 33 -15.53 0.56 -4.55
C LEU A 33 -14.60 0.68 -5.77
N PRO A 34 -15.01 1.37 -6.84
CA PRO A 34 -14.13 1.65 -7.97
C PRO A 34 -13.04 2.64 -7.55
N THR A 35 -11.78 2.28 -7.79
CA THR A 35 -10.62 3.16 -7.60
C THR A 35 -9.99 3.48 -8.95
N VAL A 36 -9.01 4.38 -8.97
CA VAL A 36 -8.30 4.76 -10.22
C VAL A 36 -7.73 3.55 -10.97
N ARG A 37 -7.32 2.51 -10.24
CA ARG A 37 -6.62 1.36 -10.84
C ARG A 37 -7.45 0.08 -10.88
N ASP A 38 -8.25 -0.19 -9.85
CA ASP A 38 -8.92 -1.47 -9.64
C ASP A 38 -10.13 -1.28 -8.70
N HIS A 39 -10.55 -2.33 -7.98
CA HIS A 39 -11.59 -2.25 -6.96
C HIS A 39 -11.01 -2.35 -5.54
N LEU A 40 -11.50 -1.49 -4.65
CA LEU A 40 -11.23 -1.54 -3.22
C LEU A 40 -12.39 -2.27 -2.53
N LYS A 41 -12.14 -3.52 -2.13
CA LYS A 41 -13.11 -4.31 -1.35
C LYS A 41 -12.92 -4.04 0.14
N LEU A 42 -13.97 -3.59 0.81
CA LEU A 42 -13.97 -3.26 2.23
C LEU A 42 -15.14 -3.92 2.95
N ARG A 43 -14.97 -4.19 4.24
CA ARG A 43 -16.11 -4.39 5.15
C ARG A 43 -16.16 -3.24 6.13
N ILE A 44 -17.35 -2.82 6.51
CA ILE A 44 -17.54 -1.71 7.45
C ILE A 44 -18.17 -2.24 8.72
N LYS A 45 -17.62 -1.83 9.87
CA LYS A 45 -18.17 -2.06 11.20
C LYS A 45 -18.28 -0.72 11.91
N GLU A 46 -19.34 -0.56 12.69
CA GLU A 46 -19.48 0.56 13.63
C GLU A 46 -19.42 -0.01 15.04
N SER A 47 -18.63 0.59 15.91
CA SER A 47 -18.51 0.24 17.33
C SER A 47 -18.33 1.53 18.12
N ASP A 48 -19.10 1.72 19.19
CA ASP A 48 -18.95 2.85 20.12
C ASP A 48 -18.89 4.24 19.44
N LYS A 49 -19.70 4.41 18.38
CA LYS A 49 -19.75 5.63 17.52
C LYS A 49 -18.50 5.89 16.67
N SER A 50 -17.56 4.95 16.66
CA SER A 50 -16.43 4.94 15.73
C SER A 50 -16.67 3.96 14.58
N TYR A 51 -16.09 4.27 13.43
CA TYR A 51 -16.11 3.38 12.28
C TYR A 51 -14.79 2.64 12.11
N TYR A 52 -14.91 1.41 11.63
CA TYR A 52 -13.79 0.56 11.29
C TYR A 52 -14.00 0.00 9.89
N VAL A 53 -12.93 -0.01 9.10
CA VAL A 53 -12.90 -0.65 7.79
C VAL A 53 -11.99 -1.85 7.86
N GLU A 54 -12.46 -2.99 7.36
CA GLU A 54 -11.62 -4.17 7.19
C GLU A 54 -11.13 -4.25 5.75
N TRP A 55 -9.83 -4.47 5.62
CA TRP A 55 -9.16 -4.68 4.36
C TRP A 55 -8.14 -5.82 4.51
N GLN A 56 -8.28 -6.86 3.71
CA GLN A 56 -7.37 -8.03 3.70
C GLN A 56 -7.16 -8.70 5.08
N GLY A 57 -8.18 -8.71 5.93
CA GLY A 57 -8.15 -9.30 7.28
C GLY A 57 -7.77 -8.32 8.39
N GLU A 58 -7.33 -7.11 8.07
CA GLU A 58 -6.94 -6.08 9.04
C GLU A 58 -8.08 -5.10 9.27
N TRP A 59 -8.47 -4.91 10.53
CA TRP A 59 -9.43 -3.86 10.92
C TRP A 59 -8.69 -2.56 11.21
N ILE A 60 -9.03 -1.53 10.45
CA ILE A 60 -8.42 -0.20 10.52
C ILE A 60 -9.47 0.76 11.03
N HIS A 61 -9.11 1.54 12.05
CA HIS A 61 -9.97 2.57 12.60
C HIS A 61 -10.02 3.80 11.69
N VAL A 62 -11.21 4.36 11.51
CA VAL A 62 -11.44 5.61 10.80
C VAL A 62 -11.37 6.74 11.82
N PHE A 63 -10.19 7.32 11.96
CA PHE A 63 -9.90 8.41 12.90
C PHE A 63 -10.83 9.61 12.74
N ARG A 64 -11.08 10.03 11.49
CA ARG A 64 -11.96 11.15 11.18
C ARG A 64 -12.84 10.80 9.98
N PRO A 65 -14.10 10.41 10.21
CA PRO A 65 -15.04 10.15 9.13
C PRO A 65 -15.61 11.47 8.56
N ASP A 66 -16.10 11.40 7.33
CA ASP A 66 -17.02 12.38 6.74
C ASP A 66 -16.49 13.82 6.66
N VAL A 67 -15.22 14.02 6.32
CA VAL A 67 -14.67 15.37 6.07
C VAL A 67 -15.09 15.86 4.70
N GLU A 68 -16.09 16.75 4.67
CA GLU A 68 -16.61 17.36 3.45
C GLU A 68 -15.55 18.22 2.75
N CYS A 69 -15.50 18.08 1.42
CA CYS A 69 -14.64 18.84 0.52
C CYS A 69 -15.47 19.33 -0.68
N THR A 70 -14.94 20.27 -1.45
CA THR A 70 -15.64 20.86 -2.61
C THR A 70 -16.08 19.82 -3.65
N ASN A 71 -15.31 18.75 -3.81
CA ASN A 71 -15.48 17.74 -4.86
C ASN A 71 -15.49 16.30 -4.32
N GLY A 72 -15.76 16.10 -3.03
CA GLY A 72 -15.73 14.77 -2.44
C GLY A 72 -15.80 14.77 -0.92
N ILE A 73 -15.50 13.61 -0.34
CA ILE A 73 -15.40 13.41 1.10
C ILE A 73 -14.09 12.67 1.39
N ILE A 74 -13.39 13.10 2.44
CA ILE A 74 -12.19 12.45 2.94
C ILE A 74 -12.51 11.70 4.23
N HIS A 75 -12.04 10.45 4.31
CA HIS A 75 -12.05 9.65 5.54
C HIS A 75 -10.61 9.43 5.97
N VAL A 76 -10.24 9.91 7.16
CA VAL A 76 -8.90 9.72 7.71
C VAL A 76 -8.86 8.37 8.41
N ILE A 77 -7.89 7.53 8.04
CA ILE A 77 -7.69 6.17 8.57
C ILE A 77 -6.33 6.05 9.24
N ASP A 78 -6.23 5.22 10.28
CA ASP A 78 -5.02 5.07 11.09
C ASP A 78 -3.93 4.20 10.42
N SER A 79 -4.29 3.37 9.45
CA SER A 79 -3.38 2.47 8.74
C SER A 79 -3.59 2.57 7.23
N VAL A 80 -2.52 2.32 6.46
CA VAL A 80 -2.48 2.49 5.00
C VAL A 80 -2.76 1.15 4.32
N PHE A 81 -3.51 1.14 3.22
CA PHE A 81 -3.73 -0.05 2.39
C PHE A 81 -2.47 -0.45 1.60
N LEU A 82 -1.50 -1.05 2.30
CA LEU A 82 -0.22 -1.52 1.79
C LEU A 82 -0.26 -3.01 1.46
N LYS A 83 0.23 -3.39 0.29
CA LYS A 83 0.48 -4.79 -0.06
C LYS A 83 1.96 -5.14 0.15
N ALA A 84 2.27 -6.42 0.37
CA ALA A 84 3.66 -6.89 0.52
C ALA A 84 4.57 -6.47 -0.66
N GLY A 85 4.03 -6.44 -1.89
CA GLY A 85 4.75 -6.00 -3.09
C GLY A 85 4.98 -4.48 -3.20
N ASP A 86 4.33 -3.67 -2.36
CA ASP A 86 4.52 -2.22 -2.33
C ASP A 86 5.82 -1.85 -1.58
N VAL A 87 6.36 -2.75 -0.75
CA VAL A 87 7.60 -2.54 0.01
C VAL A 87 8.79 -2.95 -0.86
N ARG A 88 9.64 -1.98 -1.23
CA ARG A 88 10.89 -2.23 -1.97
C ARG A 88 12.07 -2.04 -1.03
N VAL A 89 12.78 -3.12 -0.74
CA VAL A 89 14.08 -3.04 -0.05
C VAL A 89 15.15 -2.94 -1.13
N SER A 90 15.67 -1.74 -1.36
CA SER A 90 16.83 -1.55 -2.22
C SER A 90 18.07 -2.01 -1.46
N GLY A 91 18.35 -3.31 -1.49
CA GLY A 91 19.63 -3.84 -1.06
C GLY A 91 20.71 -3.28 -2.00
N GLY A 92 21.51 -2.33 -1.51
CA GLY A 92 22.68 -1.81 -2.21
C GLY A 92 23.75 -2.88 -2.34
N GLY A 93 23.55 -3.82 -3.27
CA GLY A 93 24.57 -4.78 -3.68
C GLY A 93 25.62 -4.07 -4.49
N VAL A 94 26.56 -3.40 -3.82
CA VAL A 94 27.84 -3.04 -4.43
C VAL A 94 28.60 -4.35 -4.68
N ALA A 95 28.40 -4.95 -5.85
CA ALA A 95 29.33 -5.94 -6.37
C ALA A 95 30.63 -5.21 -6.72
N VAL A 96 31.49 -5.00 -5.73
CA VAL A 96 32.84 -4.51 -5.96
C VAL A 96 33.67 -5.70 -6.46
N PRO A 97 34.15 -5.73 -7.71
CA PRO A 97 35.00 -6.81 -8.18
C PRO A 97 36.42 -6.59 -7.64
N LEU A 98 36.62 -6.70 -6.33
CA LEU A 98 37.92 -6.40 -5.70
C LEU A 98 38.95 -7.54 -5.85
N LEU A 99 38.58 -8.66 -6.48
CA LEU A 99 39.43 -9.86 -6.56
C LEU A 99 40.17 -10.00 -7.90
N ALA A 100 39.84 -9.21 -8.92
CA ALA A 100 40.46 -9.35 -10.25
C ALA A 100 41.97 -8.99 -10.29
N PRO A 101 42.45 -7.87 -9.72
CA PRO A 101 43.86 -7.48 -9.91
C PRO A 101 44.84 -8.30 -9.07
N GLN A 102 44.41 -8.83 -7.92
CA GLN A 102 45.27 -9.61 -7.03
C GLN A 102 45.55 -11.03 -7.55
N LEU A 103 44.61 -11.65 -8.26
CA LEU A 103 44.82 -12.97 -8.87
C LEU A 103 45.75 -12.91 -10.09
N ALA A 104 45.70 -11.82 -10.87
CA ALA A 104 46.58 -11.60 -12.02
C ALA A 104 48.06 -11.41 -11.59
N MET A 105 48.31 -10.71 -10.47
CA MET A 105 49.66 -10.57 -9.95
C MET A 105 50.28 -11.90 -9.50
N LEU A 106 49.49 -12.79 -8.89
CA LEU A 106 49.97 -14.12 -8.48
C LEU A 106 50.34 -15.01 -9.67
N LEU A 107 49.60 -14.91 -10.78
CA LEU A 107 49.89 -15.65 -12.02
C LEU A 107 51.13 -15.13 -12.74
N MET A 108 51.32 -13.80 -12.79
CA MET A 108 52.50 -13.16 -13.37
C MET A 108 53.77 -13.46 -12.56
N ALA A 109 53.70 -13.39 -11.22
CA ALA A 109 54.83 -13.69 -10.35
C ALA A 109 55.32 -15.13 -10.51
N LYS A 110 54.40 -16.09 -10.73
CA LYS A 110 54.74 -17.50 -10.95
C LYS A 110 55.41 -17.76 -12.31
N TRP A 111 55.14 -16.92 -13.32
CA TRP A 111 55.79 -17.00 -14.63
C TRP A 111 57.18 -16.33 -14.59
N LEU A 112 57.38 -15.28 -13.80
CA LEU A 112 58.65 -14.57 -13.71
C LEU A 112 59.72 -15.28 -12.87
N LEU A 113 59.34 -16.30 -12.09
CA LEU A 113 60.20 -17.06 -11.15
C LEU A 113 60.56 -18.48 -11.66
N LEU A 114 60.24 -18.80 -12.92
CA LEU A 114 60.64 -20.02 -13.65
C LEU A 114 61.57 -19.62 -14.81
#